data_AF-A0A1G3A1L3-F1
#
_entry.id   AF-A0A1G3A1L3-F1
#
_cell.length_a   1.000
_cell.length_b   1.000
_cell.length_c   1.000
_cell.angle_alpha   90.00
_cell.angle_beta   90.00
_cell.angle_gamma   90.00
#
_symmetry.space_group_name_H-M   'P 1'
#
loop_
_entity.id
_entity.type
_entity.pdbx_description
1 polymer ?
#
loop_
_entity_poly.entity_id
_entity_poly.type
_entity_poly.pdbx_seq_one_letter_code
_entity_poly.pdbx_strand_id
1 'polypeptide(L)'
;MATDDLQITTVVSDLFSENAYIARLAGRSECLVFDPGLEPDRIVAYLDQQQLTLAAILCTHGHSDHIAGNALLKTRWPNSVLVIGTGDAAKLTDPELNLSAAFGFSVTSPPADRLVGDGDTYAAAGLALEVRELPGHSVGHVVFLTQGAQPIRVFAGDVLFQGSIGRTDFADGSFPTLARAIHQKLFTLPDDTIILPGHGPPTTVGAEKRCNPFVGAPSGYRG
;
A
#
# COMPACT_ATOMS: atom_id res chain seq x y z
N MET A 1 16.72 -20.23 12.72
CA MET A 1 16.77 -19.19 11.68
C MET A 1 15.51 -19.37 10.88
N ALA A 2 14.50 -18.52 11.04
CA ALA A 2 13.30 -18.59 10.21
C ALA A 2 13.77 -18.28 8.78
N THR A 3 13.63 -19.24 7.88
CA THR A 3 13.71 -18.96 6.44
C THR A 3 12.63 -17.92 6.15
N ASP A 4 12.96 -16.88 5.38
CA ASP A 4 12.02 -15.83 5.01
C ASP A 4 10.98 -16.46 4.07
N ASP A 5 9.95 -17.08 4.66
CA ASP A 5 8.88 -17.79 3.95
C ASP A 5 7.94 -16.81 3.23
N LEU A 6 8.11 -15.50 3.42
CA LEU A 6 7.34 -14.46 2.77
C LEU A 6 7.72 -14.34 1.28
N GLN A 7 6.73 -14.55 0.42
CA GLN A 7 6.82 -14.36 -1.02
C GLN A 7 5.93 -13.19 -1.42
N ILE A 8 6.51 -12.23 -2.13
CA ILE A 8 5.82 -11.04 -2.64
C ILE A 8 5.92 -11.05 -4.16
N THR A 9 4.79 -10.88 -4.83
CA THR A 9 4.70 -10.69 -6.28
C THR A 9 4.09 -9.33 -6.56
N THR A 10 4.60 -8.63 -7.57
CA THR A 10 4.02 -7.37 -8.04
C THR A 10 3.28 -7.60 -9.35
N VAL A 11 2.07 -7.08 -9.45
CA VAL A 11 1.30 -6.96 -10.70
C VAL A 11 1.19 -5.47 -11.00
N VAL A 12 1.83 -5.04 -12.10
CA VAL A 12 1.84 -3.63 -12.48
C VAL A 12 0.65 -3.33 -13.38
N SER A 13 -0.17 -2.33 -13.03
CA SER A 13 -1.26 -1.82 -13.86
C SER A 13 -0.72 -0.82 -14.89
N ASP A 14 -0.84 -1.10 -16.17
CA ASP A 14 -0.11 -0.38 -17.23
C ASP A 14 -0.49 1.12 -17.32
N LEU A 15 -1.78 1.48 -17.16
CA LEU A 15 -2.27 2.84 -17.36
C LEU A 15 -1.64 3.88 -16.43
N PHE A 16 -1.36 3.51 -15.18
CA PHE A 16 -0.76 4.38 -14.15
C PHE A 16 0.59 3.87 -13.64
N SER A 17 1.07 2.73 -14.15
CA SER A 17 2.24 2.03 -13.60
C SER A 17 2.14 1.82 -12.08
N GLU A 18 0.92 1.49 -11.62
CA GLU A 18 0.61 1.21 -10.21
C GLU A 18 0.99 -0.23 -9.87
N ASN A 19 1.51 -0.45 -8.67
CA ASN A 19 2.02 -1.71 -8.17
C ASN A 19 1.05 -2.34 -7.16
N ALA A 20 0.18 -3.22 -7.64
CA ALA A 20 -0.54 -4.12 -6.76
C ALA A 20 0.42 -5.21 -6.24
N TYR A 21 0.46 -5.45 -4.93
CA TYR A 21 1.30 -6.49 -4.34
C TYR A 21 0.48 -7.68 -3.86
N ILE A 22 1.00 -8.88 -4.08
CA ILE A 22 0.43 -10.15 -3.61
C ILE A 22 1.43 -10.77 -2.64
N ALA A 23 1.05 -10.90 -1.38
CA ALA A 23 1.90 -11.46 -0.33
C ALA A 23 1.35 -12.79 0.17
N ARG A 24 2.22 -13.79 0.29
CA ARG A 24 1.88 -15.11 0.87
C ARG A 24 3.05 -15.71 1.62
N LEU A 25 2.77 -16.67 2.48
CA LEU A 25 3.80 -17.55 3.04
C LEU A 25 3.99 -18.79 2.15
N ALA A 26 5.23 -19.24 2.02
CA ALA A 26 5.58 -20.46 1.29
C ALA A 26 4.78 -21.65 1.81
N GLY A 27 4.28 -22.49 0.89
CA GLY A 27 3.46 -23.66 1.22
C GLY A 27 2.02 -23.36 1.64
N ARG A 28 1.59 -22.08 1.73
CA ARG A 28 0.18 -21.70 1.95
C ARG A 28 -0.49 -21.28 0.65
N SER A 29 -1.79 -21.58 0.55
CA SER A 29 -2.66 -21.12 -0.53
C SER A 29 -3.31 -19.77 -0.25
N GLU A 30 -3.41 -19.36 1.01
CA GLU A 30 -3.96 -18.05 1.36
C GLU A 30 -2.96 -16.93 1.07
N CYS A 31 -3.46 -15.79 0.60
CA CYS A 31 -2.67 -14.61 0.31
C CYS A 31 -3.38 -13.32 0.71
N LEU A 32 -2.60 -12.25 0.78
CA LEU A 32 -3.07 -10.87 0.90
C LEU A 32 -2.80 -10.15 -0.43
N VAL A 33 -3.72 -9.30 -0.85
CA VAL A 33 -3.53 -8.38 -1.98
C VAL A 33 -3.54 -6.95 -1.44
N PHE A 34 -2.53 -6.18 -1.83
CA PHE A 34 -2.41 -4.76 -1.49
C PHE A 34 -2.70 -3.94 -2.74
N ASP A 35 -3.49 -2.89 -2.56
CA ASP A 35 -3.79 -1.89 -3.59
C ASP A 35 -4.17 -2.47 -4.97
N PRO A 36 -5.25 -3.27 -5.10
CA PRO A 36 -5.60 -3.84 -6.40
C PRO A 36 -6.08 -2.72 -7.35
N GLY A 37 -5.22 -2.33 -8.28
CA GLY A 37 -5.48 -1.24 -9.21
C GLY A 37 -6.40 -1.55 -10.40
N LEU A 38 -6.16 -0.85 -11.50
CA LEU A 38 -7.06 -0.75 -12.66
C LEU A 38 -7.07 -1.97 -13.58
N GLU A 39 -6.12 -2.90 -13.44
CA GLU A 39 -6.08 -4.15 -14.20
C GLU A 39 -6.29 -5.40 -13.31
N PRO A 40 -7.42 -5.49 -12.57
CA PRO A 40 -7.64 -6.55 -11.58
C PRO A 40 -7.70 -7.95 -12.19
N ASP A 41 -8.02 -8.09 -13.47
CA ASP A 41 -8.00 -9.38 -14.16
C ASP A 41 -6.60 -10.02 -14.17
N ARG A 42 -5.53 -9.21 -14.20
CA ARG A 42 -4.15 -9.71 -14.11
C ARG A 42 -3.85 -10.26 -12.73
N ILE A 43 -4.39 -9.63 -11.69
CA ILE A 43 -4.32 -10.12 -10.31
C ILE A 43 -5.06 -11.45 -10.20
N VAL A 44 -6.30 -11.52 -10.70
CA VAL A 44 -7.11 -12.76 -10.68
C VAL A 44 -6.41 -13.88 -11.44
N ALA A 45 -5.90 -13.62 -12.64
CA ALA A 45 -5.19 -14.62 -13.44
C ALA A 45 -3.96 -15.17 -12.71
N TYR A 46 -3.20 -14.30 -12.02
CA TYR A 46 -2.08 -14.75 -11.18
C TYR A 46 -2.56 -15.61 -10.01
N LEU A 47 -3.59 -15.19 -9.28
CA LEU A 47 -4.13 -15.96 -8.15
C LEU A 47 -4.64 -17.33 -8.60
N ASP A 48 -5.37 -17.41 -9.71
CA ASP A 48 -5.86 -18.67 -10.26
C ASP A 48 -4.69 -19.57 -10.73
N GLN A 49 -3.68 -19.02 -11.41
CA GLN A 49 -2.50 -19.77 -11.86
C GLN A 49 -1.71 -20.38 -10.69
N GLN A 50 -1.59 -19.63 -9.59
CA GLN A 50 -0.90 -20.06 -8.37
C GLN A 50 -1.81 -20.84 -7.40
N GLN A 51 -3.08 -21.05 -7.75
CA GLN A 51 -4.09 -21.72 -6.91
C GLN A 51 -4.23 -21.07 -5.52
N LEU A 52 -4.19 -19.74 -5.49
CA LEU A 52 -4.27 -18.96 -4.27
C LEU A 52 -5.71 -18.57 -3.94
N THR A 53 -5.98 -18.43 -2.64
CA THR A 53 -7.24 -17.92 -2.10
C THR A 53 -6.99 -16.57 -1.45
N LEU A 54 -7.77 -15.56 -1.83
CA LEU A 54 -7.65 -14.22 -1.26
C LEU A 54 -8.25 -14.19 0.15
N ALA A 55 -7.43 -13.88 1.16
CA ALA A 55 -7.89 -13.72 2.53
C ALA A 55 -8.31 -12.27 2.82
N ALA A 56 -7.57 -11.30 2.29
CA ALA A 56 -7.86 -9.89 2.50
C ALA A 56 -7.30 -9.00 1.39
N ILE A 57 -7.97 -7.87 1.20
CA ILE A 57 -7.55 -6.74 0.38
C ILE A 57 -7.16 -5.61 1.33
N LEU A 58 -5.94 -5.09 1.19
CA LEU A 58 -5.42 -4.04 2.05
C LEU A 58 -5.10 -2.81 1.19
N CYS A 59 -5.91 -1.77 1.34
CA CYS A 59 -5.68 -0.50 0.66
C CYS A 59 -4.85 0.43 1.55
N THR A 60 -3.73 0.92 1.02
CA THR A 60 -2.89 1.93 1.67
C THR A 60 -3.62 3.27 1.74
N HIS A 61 -4.36 3.61 0.69
CA HIS A 61 -5.16 4.82 0.61
C HIS A 61 -6.27 4.69 -0.45
N GLY A 62 -7.11 5.70 -0.54
CA GLY A 62 -8.35 5.65 -1.31
C GLY A 62 -8.31 6.19 -2.74
N HIS A 63 -7.15 6.36 -3.38
CA HIS A 63 -7.12 6.82 -4.78
C HIS A 63 -7.49 5.72 -5.77
N SER A 64 -8.13 6.13 -6.87
CA SER A 64 -8.80 5.22 -7.79
C SER A 64 -7.90 4.13 -8.39
N ASP A 65 -6.64 4.45 -8.66
CA ASP A 65 -5.64 3.55 -9.20
C ASP A 65 -5.16 2.48 -8.21
N HIS A 66 -5.45 2.62 -6.91
CA HIS A 66 -5.16 1.63 -5.87
C HIS A 66 -6.40 0.82 -5.43
N ILE A 67 -7.61 1.24 -5.81
CA ILE A 67 -8.86 0.65 -5.31
C ILE A 67 -9.77 0.08 -6.40
N ALA A 68 -9.47 0.34 -7.68
CA ALA A 68 -10.35 -0.02 -8.79
C ALA A 68 -10.66 -1.52 -8.89
N GLY A 69 -9.75 -2.37 -8.43
CA GLY A 69 -9.89 -3.81 -8.42
C GLY A 69 -10.71 -4.38 -7.26
N ASN A 70 -10.99 -3.60 -6.22
CA ASN A 70 -11.64 -4.07 -4.99
C ASN A 70 -12.97 -4.78 -5.26
N ALA A 71 -13.83 -4.20 -6.10
CA ALA A 71 -15.15 -4.73 -6.40
C ALA A 71 -15.05 -6.13 -7.05
N LEU A 72 -14.19 -6.26 -8.06
CA LEU A 72 -14.00 -7.52 -8.78
C LEU A 72 -13.45 -8.61 -7.85
N LEU A 73 -12.44 -8.28 -7.05
CA LEU A 73 -11.86 -9.22 -6.08
C LEU A 73 -12.90 -9.63 -5.02
N LYS A 74 -13.70 -8.70 -4.48
CA LYS A 74 -14.77 -9.02 -3.52
C LYS A 74 -15.88 -9.87 -4.13
N THR A 75 -16.23 -9.68 -5.40
CA THR A 75 -17.19 -10.56 -6.10
C THR A 75 -16.65 -11.98 -6.22
N ARG A 76 -15.36 -12.13 -6.54
CA ARG A 76 -14.71 -13.45 -6.71
C ARG A 76 -14.45 -14.16 -5.38
N TRP A 77 -14.05 -13.41 -4.35
CA TRP A 77 -13.80 -13.89 -2.99
C TRP A 77 -14.65 -13.11 -1.97
N PRO A 78 -15.96 -13.42 -1.84
CA PRO A 78 -16.89 -12.65 -1.00
C PRO A 78 -16.53 -12.65 0.49
N ASN A 79 -15.80 -13.66 0.95
CA ASN A 79 -15.35 -13.77 2.34
C ASN A 79 -14.03 -13.03 2.62
N SER A 80 -13.37 -12.46 1.60
CA SER A 80 -12.17 -11.66 1.81
C SER A 80 -12.53 -10.36 2.53
N VAL A 81 -11.64 -9.89 3.42
CA VAL A 81 -11.83 -8.65 4.19
C VAL A 81 -11.18 -7.49 3.46
N LEU A 82 -11.92 -6.43 3.17
CA LEU A 82 -11.40 -5.16 2.65
C LEU A 82 -11.02 -4.23 3.80
N VAL A 83 -9.75 -3.82 3.83
CA VAL A 83 -9.15 -2.99 4.89
C VAL A 83 -8.65 -1.67 4.31
N ILE A 84 -8.92 -0.57 5.01
CA ILE A 84 -8.37 0.75 4.66
C ILE A 84 -8.19 1.61 5.92
N GLY A 85 -7.32 2.61 5.86
CA GLY A 85 -7.21 3.65 6.87
C GLY A 85 -8.54 4.39 7.09
N THR A 86 -8.87 4.66 8.35
CA THR A 86 -10.15 5.30 8.75
C THR A 86 -10.40 6.62 8.01
N GLY A 87 -9.36 7.43 7.81
CA GLY A 87 -9.47 8.73 7.13
C GLY A 87 -9.81 8.66 5.63
N ASP A 88 -9.60 7.49 5.00
CA ASP A 88 -9.81 7.29 3.56
C ASP A 88 -11.01 6.42 3.23
N ALA A 89 -11.73 5.91 4.22
CA ALA A 89 -12.86 5.01 4.01
C ALA A 89 -13.93 5.58 3.06
N ALA A 90 -14.21 6.88 3.13
CA ALA A 90 -15.20 7.55 2.28
C ALA A 90 -14.78 7.58 0.79
N LYS A 91 -13.47 7.57 0.50
CA LYS A 91 -12.96 7.59 -0.88
C LYS A 91 -13.30 6.30 -1.63
N LEU A 92 -13.44 5.18 -0.93
CA LEU A 92 -13.82 3.91 -1.57
C LEU A 92 -15.09 4.04 -2.40
N THR A 93 -16.07 4.81 -1.94
CA THR A 93 -17.40 4.87 -2.55
C THR A 93 -17.68 6.17 -3.31
N ASP A 94 -16.77 7.15 -3.25
CA ASP A 94 -16.98 8.49 -3.81
C ASP A 94 -15.97 8.82 -4.93
N PRO A 95 -16.41 8.83 -6.21
CA PRO A 95 -15.57 9.12 -7.37
C PRO A 95 -14.87 10.49 -7.37
N GLU A 96 -15.41 11.49 -6.68
CA GLU A 96 -14.77 12.79 -6.55
C GLU A 96 -13.63 12.71 -5.53
N LEU A 97 -13.87 12.07 -4.38
CA LEU A 97 -12.88 11.94 -3.32
C LEU A 97 -11.74 10.97 -3.68
N ASN A 98 -11.99 9.94 -4.50
CA ASN A 98 -10.95 9.03 -5.00
C ASN A 98 -10.28 9.49 -6.30
N LEU A 99 -10.60 10.70 -6.76
CA LEU A 99 -10.06 11.37 -7.94
C LEU A 99 -10.42 10.76 -9.30
N SER A 100 -11.14 9.63 -9.36
CA SER A 100 -11.50 9.01 -10.66
C SER A 100 -12.30 9.94 -11.56
N ALA A 101 -13.24 10.71 -10.99
CA ALA A 101 -14.09 11.63 -11.74
C ALA A 101 -13.26 12.70 -12.50
N ALA A 102 -12.17 13.18 -11.89
CA ALA A 102 -11.25 14.15 -12.49
C ALA A 102 -10.50 13.57 -13.72
N PHE A 103 -10.39 12.25 -13.82
CA PHE A 103 -9.82 11.54 -14.96
C PHE A 103 -10.88 11.06 -15.98
N GLY A 104 -12.15 11.43 -15.80
CA GLY A 104 -13.22 11.16 -16.76
C GLY A 104 -13.86 9.77 -16.65
N PHE A 105 -13.63 9.06 -15.54
CA PHE A 105 -14.30 7.79 -15.24
C PHE A 105 -14.78 7.78 -13.78
N SER A 106 -15.56 6.77 -13.38
CA SER A 106 -16.08 6.70 -12.01
C SER A 106 -15.78 5.33 -11.42
N VAL A 107 -14.82 5.29 -10.51
CA VAL A 107 -14.50 4.11 -9.71
C VAL A 107 -15.33 4.14 -8.43
N THR A 108 -16.01 3.02 -8.15
CA THR A 108 -16.61 2.74 -6.85
C THR A 108 -16.16 1.36 -6.38
N SER A 109 -15.64 1.32 -5.16
CA SER A 109 -15.32 0.11 -4.41
C SER A 109 -16.46 -0.20 -3.43
N PRO A 110 -16.64 -1.46 -3.01
CA PRO A 110 -17.38 -1.77 -1.79
C PRO A 110 -16.83 -0.95 -0.61
N PRO A 111 -17.68 -0.63 0.40
CA PRO A 111 -17.19 -0.05 1.64
C PRO A 111 -16.25 -1.03 2.35
N ALA A 112 -15.36 -0.50 3.19
CA ALA A 112 -14.43 -1.32 3.94
C ALA A 112 -15.17 -2.23 4.94
N ASP A 113 -14.71 -3.48 5.04
CA ASP A 113 -15.15 -4.41 6.08
C ASP A 113 -14.46 -4.10 7.42
N ARG A 114 -13.23 -3.56 7.37
CA ARG A 114 -12.44 -3.17 8.53
C ARG A 114 -11.72 -1.86 8.30
N LEU A 115 -11.82 -0.98 9.30
CA LEU A 115 -11.01 0.23 9.38
C LEU A 115 -9.82 -0.01 10.29
N VAL A 116 -8.70 0.64 9.96
CA VAL A 116 -7.47 0.64 10.76
C VAL A 116 -6.98 2.07 10.98
N GLY A 117 -6.15 2.25 11.99
CA GLY A 117 -5.44 3.49 12.29
C GLY A 117 -4.02 3.25 12.78
N ASP A 118 -3.40 4.31 13.30
CA ASP A 118 -2.01 4.28 13.72
C ASP A 118 -1.78 3.33 14.91
N GLY A 119 -0.78 2.45 14.79
CA GLY A 119 -0.40 1.50 15.83
C GLY A 119 -1.28 0.24 15.89
N ASP A 120 -2.30 0.13 15.03
CA ASP A 120 -3.09 -1.08 14.91
C ASP A 120 -2.26 -2.25 14.38
N THR A 121 -2.77 -3.46 14.62
CA THR A 121 -2.25 -4.68 13.99
C THR A 121 -3.34 -5.35 13.16
N TYR A 122 -2.92 -5.90 12.02
CA TYR A 122 -3.76 -6.70 11.14
C TYR A 122 -3.09 -8.04 10.86
N ALA A 123 -3.83 -9.12 10.98
CA ALA A 123 -3.32 -10.47 10.70
C ALA A 123 -4.32 -11.28 9.89
N ALA A 124 -3.83 -11.87 8.80
CA ALA A 124 -4.57 -12.76 7.91
C ALA A 124 -3.57 -13.58 7.08
N ALA A 125 -4.00 -14.72 6.52
CA ALA A 125 -3.13 -15.63 5.73
C ALA A 125 -1.82 -16.05 6.44
N GLY A 126 -1.76 -15.97 7.77
CA GLY A 126 -0.56 -16.22 8.57
C GLY A 126 0.45 -15.08 8.63
N LEU A 127 0.17 -13.95 7.98
CA LEU A 127 0.98 -12.74 8.04
C LEU A 127 0.44 -11.84 9.15
N ALA A 128 1.36 -11.26 9.93
CA ALA A 128 1.06 -10.21 10.90
C ALA A 128 1.68 -8.89 10.42
N LEU A 129 0.88 -7.83 10.46
CA LEU A 129 1.22 -6.51 9.96
C LEU A 129 0.97 -5.48 11.06
N GLU A 130 1.94 -4.58 11.25
CA GLU A 130 1.74 -3.32 11.96
C GLU A 130 1.22 -2.28 10.96
N VAL A 131 0.25 -1.47 11.39
CA VAL A 131 -0.30 -0.36 10.62
C VAL A 131 0.25 0.94 11.17
N ARG A 132 0.71 1.82 10.28
CA ARG A 132 1.09 3.20 10.63
C ARG A 132 0.36 4.17 9.72
N GLU A 133 -0.19 5.24 10.28
CA GLU A 133 -0.75 6.35 9.51
C GLU A 133 0.36 7.28 9.02
N LEU A 134 0.41 7.54 7.71
CA LEU A 134 1.37 8.47 7.10
C LEU A 134 0.64 9.48 6.20
N PRO A 135 -0.09 10.43 6.80
CA PRO A 135 -0.88 11.38 6.03
C PRO A 135 0.00 12.33 5.22
N GLY A 136 -0.56 12.87 4.15
CA GLY A 136 0.00 13.99 3.39
C GLY A 136 0.00 13.79 1.88
N HIS A 137 0.10 12.56 1.38
CA HIS A 137 -0.37 12.24 0.02
C HIS A 137 -1.89 12.20 0.00
N SER A 138 -2.45 11.50 0.99
CA SER A 138 -3.86 11.38 1.30
C SER A 138 -4.05 11.51 2.81
N VAL A 139 -5.17 12.05 3.29
CA VAL A 139 -5.39 12.29 4.73
C VAL A 139 -5.46 11.02 5.56
N GLY A 140 -5.99 9.93 5.01
CA GLY A 140 -6.13 8.63 5.68
C GLY A 140 -5.11 7.58 5.23
N HIS A 141 -4.00 8.00 4.61
CA HIS A 141 -2.98 7.07 4.11
C HIS A 141 -2.36 6.27 5.25
N VAL A 142 -2.31 4.96 5.08
CA VAL A 142 -1.65 4.01 5.97
C VAL A 142 -0.63 3.17 5.22
N VAL A 143 0.40 2.73 5.93
CA VAL A 143 1.35 1.73 5.45
C VAL A 143 1.28 0.48 6.30
N PHE A 144 1.58 -0.66 5.69
CA PHE A 144 1.58 -1.97 6.36
C PHE A 144 2.99 -2.51 6.46
N LEU A 145 3.46 -2.77 7.69
CA LEU A 145 4.80 -3.27 7.97
C LEU A 145 4.74 -4.73 8.38
N THR A 146 5.54 -5.59 7.75
CA THR A 146 5.61 -7.00 8.14
C THR A 146 6.22 -7.18 9.53
N GLN A 147 5.57 -7.99 10.37
CA GLN A 147 6.11 -8.40 11.67
C GLN A 147 6.70 -9.80 11.58
N GLY A 148 7.82 -10.03 12.27
CA GLY A 148 8.48 -11.35 12.36
C GLY A 148 9.32 -11.77 11.16
N ALA A 149 9.28 -11.03 10.04
CA ALA A 149 10.16 -11.19 8.89
C ALA A 149 11.32 -10.17 8.92
N GLN A 150 12.50 -10.58 8.45
CA GLN A 150 13.68 -9.70 8.32
C GLN A 150 14.32 -9.88 6.93
N PRO A 151 14.63 -8.79 6.18
CA PRO A 151 14.36 -7.39 6.57
C PRO A 151 12.86 -7.09 6.68
N ILE A 152 12.48 -6.00 7.33
CA ILE A 152 11.08 -5.54 7.34
C ILE A 152 10.68 -5.17 5.90
N ARG A 153 9.47 -5.53 5.48
CA ARG A 153 8.84 -5.03 4.25
C ARG A 153 7.74 -4.03 4.63
N VAL A 154 7.68 -2.90 3.94
CA VAL A 154 6.64 -1.89 4.11
C VAL A 154 5.89 -1.73 2.80
N PHE A 155 4.61 -2.10 2.77
CA PHE A 155 3.70 -1.74 1.68
C PHE A 155 3.31 -0.29 1.87
N ALA A 156 3.97 0.60 1.13
CA ALA A 156 4.01 2.02 1.42
C ALA A 156 3.07 2.86 0.57
N GLY A 157 2.45 2.26 -0.47
CA GLY A 157 1.66 3.00 -1.45
C GLY A 157 2.40 4.26 -1.89
N ASP A 158 1.68 5.37 -1.89
CA ASP A 158 2.18 6.66 -2.36
C ASP A 158 2.85 7.55 -1.32
N VAL A 159 3.41 6.96 -0.25
CA VAL A 159 4.16 7.75 0.73
C VAL A 159 5.58 8.05 0.26
N LEU A 160 6.32 7.02 -0.15
CA LEU A 160 7.75 7.11 -0.44
C LEU A 160 8.13 6.23 -1.62
N PHE A 161 8.81 6.82 -2.60
CA PHE A 161 9.27 6.15 -3.81
C PHE A 161 10.80 6.15 -3.86
N GLN A 162 11.39 5.37 -4.77
CA GLN A 162 12.82 5.48 -5.04
C GLN A 162 13.17 6.88 -5.54
N GLY A 163 13.88 7.67 -4.72
CA GLY A 163 14.30 9.03 -5.08
C GLY A 163 13.15 10.04 -5.25
N SER A 164 11.95 9.74 -4.76
CA SER A 164 10.79 10.64 -4.84
C SER A 164 9.79 10.38 -3.70
N ILE A 165 8.66 11.08 -3.70
CA ILE A 165 7.53 10.93 -2.77
C ILE A 165 6.22 11.02 -3.56
N GLY A 166 5.10 10.62 -2.95
CA GLY A 166 3.79 10.87 -3.53
C GLY A 166 3.48 12.34 -3.68
N ARG A 167 2.59 12.64 -4.63
CA ARG A 167 2.05 13.99 -4.82
C ARG A 167 1.28 14.45 -3.59
N THR A 168 1.30 15.75 -3.33
CA THR A 168 0.63 16.34 -2.16
C THR A 168 -0.16 17.59 -2.51
N ASP A 169 -0.47 17.78 -3.79
CA ASP A 169 -1.17 18.94 -4.35
C ASP A 169 -2.68 18.70 -4.53
N PHE A 170 -3.18 17.57 -4.01
CA PHE A 170 -4.61 17.29 -3.90
C PHE A 170 -5.27 18.12 -2.80
N ALA A 171 -6.60 18.16 -2.79
CA ALA A 171 -7.38 18.97 -1.84
C ALA A 171 -7.07 18.65 -0.36
N ASP A 172 -6.74 17.39 -0.05
CA ASP A 172 -6.35 16.92 1.27
C ASP A 172 -4.86 16.53 1.38
N GLY A 173 -4.05 16.90 0.38
CA GLY A 173 -2.61 16.70 0.38
C GLY A 173 -1.84 17.79 1.14
N SER A 174 -0.68 17.43 1.70
CA SER A 174 0.24 18.35 2.37
C SER A 174 1.68 17.82 2.44
N PHE A 175 2.59 18.46 1.71
CA PHE A 175 4.03 18.12 1.74
C PHE A 175 4.65 18.20 3.14
N PRO A 176 4.46 19.29 3.93
CA PRO A 176 5.00 19.33 5.30
C PRO A 176 4.45 18.24 6.22
N THR A 177 3.22 17.78 5.99
CA THR A 177 2.65 16.65 6.73
C THR A 177 3.31 15.34 6.31
N LEU A 178 3.42 15.08 5.00
CA LEU A 178 4.03 13.88 4.45
C LEU A 178 5.50 13.74 4.87
N ALA A 179 6.30 14.79 4.71
CA ALA A 179 7.72 14.77 5.07
C ALA A 179 7.93 14.45 6.55
N ARG A 180 7.14 15.07 7.43
CA ARG A 180 7.18 14.80 8.87
C ARG A 180 6.76 13.37 9.20
N ALA A 181 5.72 12.85 8.56
CA ALA A 181 5.28 11.47 8.76
C ALA A 181 6.37 10.47 8.34
N ILE A 182 7.01 10.68 7.18
CA ILE A 182 8.15 9.87 6.72
C ILE A 182 9.28 9.90 7.74
N HIS A 183 9.68 11.08 8.21
CA HIS A 183 10.77 11.23 9.18
C HIS A 183 10.48 10.53 10.51
N GLN A 184 9.26 10.66 11.02
CA GLN A 184 8.88 10.11 12.32
C GLN A 184 8.58 8.61 12.30
N LYS A 185 8.11 8.08 11.16
CA LYS A 185 7.56 6.71 11.09
C LYS A 185 8.27 5.78 10.12
N LEU A 186 8.85 6.25 9.01
CA LEU A 186 9.63 5.38 8.12
C LEU A 186 11.12 5.50 8.40
N PHE A 187 11.64 6.70 8.60
CA PHE A 187 13.08 6.90 8.82
C PHE A 187 13.54 6.48 10.22
N THR A 188 12.61 6.16 11.12
CA THR A 188 12.92 5.51 12.40
C THR A 188 13.14 3.99 12.28
N LEU A 189 12.84 3.40 11.12
CA LEU A 189 13.05 1.98 10.86
C LEU A 189 14.52 1.66 10.53
N PRO A 190 14.95 0.39 10.66
CA PRO A 190 16.26 -0.07 10.21
C PRO A 190 16.52 0.28 8.75
N ASP A 191 17.77 0.62 8.42
CA ASP A 191 18.16 1.09 7.09
C ASP A 191 17.97 0.05 5.99
N ASP A 192 17.99 -1.24 6.31
CA ASP A 192 17.73 -2.36 5.40
C ASP A 192 16.24 -2.66 5.20
N THR A 193 15.34 -1.93 5.88
CA THR A 193 13.89 -2.02 5.67
C THR A 193 13.56 -1.70 4.22
N ILE A 194 12.87 -2.63 3.56
CA ILE A 194 12.48 -2.51 2.15
C ILE A 194 11.13 -1.81 2.07
N ILE A 195 11.09 -0.77 1.25
CA ILE A 195 9.90 -0.01 0.90
C ILE A 195 9.37 -0.53 -0.43
N LEU A 196 8.11 -0.96 -0.42
CA LEU A 196 7.35 -1.43 -1.57
C LEU A 196 6.37 -0.31 -1.97
N PRO A 197 6.74 0.55 -2.93
CA PRO A 197 5.95 1.72 -3.29
C PRO A 197 4.74 1.39 -4.16
N GLY A 198 3.77 2.29 -4.18
CA GLY A 198 2.64 2.28 -5.11
C GLY A 198 3.06 2.40 -6.57
N HIS A 199 4.17 3.08 -6.85
CA HIS A 199 4.71 3.21 -8.21
C HIS A 199 6.24 3.05 -8.25
N GLY A 200 6.73 2.52 -9.36
CA GLY A 200 8.17 2.35 -9.59
C GLY A 200 8.80 1.21 -8.78
N PRO A 201 10.14 1.12 -8.74
CA PRO A 201 10.83 0.00 -8.13
C PRO A 201 10.90 0.11 -6.58
N PRO A 202 11.01 -1.02 -5.86
CA PRO A 202 11.33 -1.02 -4.44
C PRO A 202 12.61 -0.26 -4.10
N THR A 203 12.66 0.30 -2.88
CA THR A 203 13.84 0.97 -2.31
C THR A 203 14.04 0.54 -0.86
N THR A 204 14.98 1.17 -0.15
CA THR A 204 15.20 0.95 1.30
C THR A 204 15.16 2.25 2.06
N VAL A 205 14.79 2.18 3.34
CA VAL A 205 14.83 3.34 4.25
C VAL A 205 16.20 4.01 4.24
N GLY A 206 17.28 3.23 4.30
CA GLY A 206 18.65 3.75 4.27
C GLY A 206 19.00 4.45 2.96
N ALA A 207 18.57 3.90 1.82
CA ALA A 207 18.79 4.55 0.52
C ALA A 207 18.08 5.90 0.44
N GLU A 208 16.81 5.96 0.86
CA GLU A 208 16.02 7.19 0.81
C GLU A 208 16.49 8.25 1.81
N LYS A 209 16.92 7.85 3.02
CA LYS A 209 17.59 8.77 3.96
C LYS A 209 18.79 9.47 3.33
N ARG A 210 19.60 8.75 2.55
CA ARG A 210 20.85 9.27 1.97
C ARG A 210 20.61 10.08 0.69
N CYS A 211 19.68 9.64 -0.15
CA CYS A 211 19.63 10.09 -1.54
C CYS A 211 18.31 10.77 -1.94
N ASN A 212 17.22 10.63 -1.16
CA ASN A 212 15.94 11.18 -1.56
C ASN A 212 16.00 12.73 -1.57
N PRO A 213 15.73 13.39 -2.70
CA PRO A 213 15.88 14.84 -2.81
C PRO A 213 14.79 15.64 -2.08
N PHE A 214 13.69 15.00 -1.68
CA PHE A 214 12.56 15.66 -1.00
C PHE A 214 12.64 15.51 0.51
N VAL A 215 13.02 14.33 1.00
CA VAL A 215 12.98 13.98 2.42
C VAL A 215 14.30 13.48 2.99
N GLY A 216 15.30 13.18 2.16
CA GLY A 216 16.61 12.67 2.57
C GLY A 216 17.65 13.77 2.79
N ALA A 217 18.92 13.36 2.93
CA ALA A 217 20.04 14.27 3.18
C ALA A 217 20.13 15.47 2.22
N PRO A 218 19.83 15.34 0.90
CA PRO A 218 19.84 16.49 0.00
C PRO A 218 18.79 17.56 0.33
N SER A 219 17.70 17.23 1.03
CA SER A 219 16.70 18.20 1.51
C SER A 219 17.03 18.77 2.89
N GLY A 220 18.17 18.38 3.48
CA GLY A 220 18.62 18.85 4.78
C GLY A 220 18.27 17.92 5.94
N TYR A 221 17.74 16.72 5.69
CA TYR A 221 17.56 15.70 6.74
C TYR A 221 18.93 15.24 7.28
N ARG A 222 19.08 15.15 8.61
CA ARG A 222 20.38 14.90 9.27
C ARG A 222 20.46 13.60 10.07
N GLY A 223 19.46 12.73 9.97
CA GLY A 223 19.32 11.54 10.83
C GLY A 223 18.50 11.85 12.05
#